data_AF-A0A2N0BPZ3-F1
#
_entry.id   AF-A0A2N0BPZ3-F1
#
_cell.length_a   1.000
_cell.length_b   1.000
_cell.length_c   1.000
_cell.angle_alpha   90.00
_cell.angle_beta   90.00
_cell.angle_gamma   90.00
#
_symmetry.space_group_name_H-M   'P 1'
#
loop_
_entity.id
_entity.type
_entity.pdbx_description
1 polymer ?
#
loop_
_entity_poly.entity_id
_entity_poly.type
_entity_poly.pdbx_seq_one_letter_code
_entity_poly.pdbx_strand_id
1 'polypeptide(L)'
;MRTGFGIFIVILFSAPASIFADLASNGATHLVRVEKGLKTNEFLIKALNSSVSNLGTEADKALYKRIIQHHVETNQLYFQFDLERSYSELKRTQDLLVILYSDLIESGKKTIRSELGFLGYYAIRGTEAKPKKHLELGYRELASAEQKKLIADNTRPYLQPIKLELLYESLKLLKQSRKYVVLLSMEYLSDFPPDPESDDFLGILNEINRAMFSRKDEFARIHFDNHFHAYSGENLYDTYWQAPALEELEKPLGEIDSAYLRARRKAKR
;
A
#
# COMPACT_ATOMS: atom_id res chain seq x y z
N MET A 1 -27.99 54.02 61.84
CA MET A 1 -27.77 52.78 62.61
C MET A 1 -28.85 51.79 62.19
N ARG A 2 -28.65 50.51 61.85
CA ARG A 2 -27.51 49.58 61.81
C ARG A 2 -28.00 48.42 60.89
N THR A 3 -27.25 48.12 59.81
CA THR A 3 -26.64 46.79 59.49
C THR A 3 -27.61 45.62 59.34
N GLY A 4 -27.86 45.08 58.13
CA GLY A 4 -27.06 44.01 57.49
C GLY A 4 -27.93 42.72 57.49
N PHE A 5 -27.97 41.80 56.54
CA PHE A 5 -27.04 41.37 55.50
C PHE A 5 -27.88 40.63 54.44
N GLY A 6 -27.65 40.92 53.16
CA GLY A 6 -28.18 40.12 52.06
C GLY A 6 -27.38 38.83 51.91
N ILE A 7 -28.07 37.71 51.71
CA ILE A 7 -27.45 36.43 51.33
C ILE A 7 -27.71 36.24 49.83
N PHE A 8 -26.69 36.53 49.04
CA PHE A 8 -26.64 36.19 47.63
C PHE A 8 -26.10 34.75 47.54
N ILE A 9 -26.95 33.78 47.23
CA ILE A 9 -26.55 32.39 46.98
C ILE A 9 -25.90 32.35 45.59
N VAL A 10 -24.57 32.25 45.54
CA VAL A 10 -23.83 31.93 44.33
C VAL A 10 -23.97 30.42 44.10
N ILE A 11 -24.84 30.05 43.14
CA ILE A 11 -24.89 28.69 42.59
C ILE A 11 -23.65 28.55 41.69
N LEU A 12 -22.59 27.98 42.25
CA LEU A 12 -21.46 27.47 41.48
C LEU A 12 -21.97 26.28 40.66
N PHE A 13 -22.13 26.48 39.36
CA PHE A 13 -22.32 25.43 38.37
C PHE A 13 -21.06 24.54 38.36
N SER A 14 -21.03 23.51 39.19
CA SER A 14 -20.09 22.41 39.10
C SER A 14 -20.42 21.61 37.84
N ALA A 15 -19.79 21.96 36.72
CA ALA A 15 -19.77 21.07 35.57
C ALA A 15 -19.20 19.70 36.02
N PRO A 16 -19.83 18.56 35.67
CA PRO A 16 -19.40 17.27 36.16
C PRO A 16 -17.98 16.96 35.68
N ALA A 17 -17.03 16.79 36.62
CA ALA A 17 -15.65 16.41 36.33
C ALA A 17 -15.53 15.07 35.55
N SER A 18 -16.58 14.25 35.57
CA SER A 18 -16.67 13.00 34.79
C SER A 18 -16.68 13.23 33.28
N ILE A 19 -17.33 14.28 32.78
CA ILE A 19 -17.40 14.57 31.33
C ILE A 19 -16.01 14.93 30.79
N PHE A 20 -15.20 15.65 31.58
CA PHE A 20 -13.84 16.04 31.19
C PHE A 20 -12.86 14.85 31.22
N ALA A 21 -13.02 13.91 32.16
CA ALA A 21 -12.18 12.72 32.22
C ALA A 21 -12.45 11.75 31.05
N ASP A 22 -13.71 11.55 30.68
CA ASP A 22 -14.08 10.71 29.54
C ASP A 22 -13.62 11.32 28.20
N LEU A 23 -13.72 12.65 28.05
CA LEU A 23 -13.24 13.35 26.85
C LEU A 23 -11.70 13.29 26.72
N ALA A 24 -10.97 13.42 27.83
CA ALA A 24 -9.52 13.29 27.87
C ALA A 24 -9.04 11.85 27.56
N SER A 25 -9.73 10.85 28.09
CA SER A 25 -9.46 9.42 27.84
C SER A 25 -9.69 9.04 26.38
N ASN A 26 -10.78 9.53 25.79
CA ASN A 26 -11.08 9.33 24.38
C ASN A 26 -10.03 10.03 23.49
N GLY A 27 -9.68 11.28 23.78
CA GLY A 27 -8.65 12.01 23.06
C GLY A 27 -7.28 11.31 23.05
N ALA A 28 -6.83 10.80 24.21
CA ALA A 28 -5.59 10.03 24.31
C ALA A 28 -5.64 8.72 23.50
N THR A 29 -6.78 8.03 23.51
CA THR A 29 -7.00 6.81 22.72
C THR A 29 -6.99 7.10 21.21
N HIS A 30 -7.62 8.19 20.78
CA HIS A 30 -7.61 8.63 19.38
C HIS A 30 -6.20 9.00 18.93
N LEU A 31 -5.43 9.72 19.76
CA LEU A 31 -4.05 10.09 19.47
C LEU A 31 -3.18 8.86 19.19
N VAL A 32 -3.19 7.86 20.08
CA VAL A 32 -2.40 6.62 19.91
C VAL A 32 -2.83 5.83 18.67
N ARG A 33 -4.14 5.75 18.41
CA ARG A 33 -4.68 5.05 17.24
C ARG A 33 -4.27 5.73 15.93
N VAL A 34 -4.34 7.06 15.87
CA VAL A 34 -3.96 7.83 14.70
C VAL A 34 -2.46 7.73 14.45
N GLU A 35 -1.62 7.87 15.49
CA GLU A 35 -0.18 7.77 15.34
C GLU A 35 0.26 6.39 14.82
N LYS A 36 -0.28 5.31 15.42
CA LYS A 36 -0.01 3.95 14.94
C LYS A 36 -0.51 3.76 13.51
N GLY A 37 -1.71 4.24 13.21
CA GLY A 37 -2.30 4.17 11.88
C GLY A 37 -1.49 4.90 10.82
N LEU A 38 -0.97 6.09 11.14
CA LEU A 38 -0.12 6.89 10.24
C LEU A 38 1.14 6.10 9.87
N LYS A 39 1.84 5.54 10.86
CA LYS A 39 3.04 4.71 10.64
C LYS A 39 2.74 3.48 9.78
N THR A 40 1.61 2.80 10.05
CA THR A 40 1.18 1.64 9.25
C THR A 40 0.85 2.04 7.81
N ASN A 41 0.09 3.14 7.60
CA ASN A 41 -0.25 3.62 6.27
C ASN A 41 1.01 4.01 5.48
N GLU A 42 1.94 4.73 6.10
CA GLU A 42 3.19 5.12 5.45
C GLU A 42 3.98 3.91 4.94
N PHE A 43 4.11 2.88 5.78
CA PHE A 43 4.76 1.62 5.41
C PHE A 43 4.07 0.95 4.21
N LEU A 44 2.75 0.81 4.26
CA LEU A 44 1.96 0.16 3.20
C LEU A 44 2.03 0.95 1.89
N ILE A 45 1.94 2.27 1.95
CA ILE A 45 2.07 3.16 0.79
C ILE A 45 3.45 2.96 0.15
N LYS A 46 4.53 2.97 0.94
CA LYS A 46 5.90 2.76 0.43
C LYS A 46 6.06 1.36 -0.18
N ALA A 47 5.46 0.33 0.41
CA ALA A 47 5.51 -1.04 -0.12
C ALA A 47 4.82 -1.19 -1.49
N LEU A 48 3.84 -0.34 -1.81
CA LEU A 48 3.18 -0.31 -3.12
C LEU A 48 3.98 0.44 -4.19
N ASN A 49 4.92 1.30 -3.79
CA ASN A 49 5.58 2.24 -4.68
C ASN A 49 6.23 1.56 -5.89
N SER A 50 6.96 0.46 -5.69
CA SER A 50 7.59 -0.25 -6.81
C SER A 50 6.56 -0.81 -7.78
N SER A 51 5.47 -1.38 -7.27
CA SER A 51 4.44 -2.02 -8.07
C SER A 51 3.75 -1.00 -8.97
N VAL A 52 3.39 0.15 -8.41
CA VAL A 52 2.72 1.23 -9.14
C VAL A 52 3.68 1.93 -10.10
N SER A 53 4.92 2.20 -9.68
CA SER A 53 5.89 2.92 -10.51
C SER A 53 6.36 2.08 -11.70
N ASN A 54 6.61 0.78 -11.48
CA ASN A 54 7.20 -0.08 -12.50
C ASN A 54 6.15 -0.67 -13.46
N LEU A 55 5.00 -1.08 -12.91
CA LEU A 55 4.01 -1.92 -13.59
C LEU A 55 2.58 -1.36 -13.51
N GLY A 56 2.35 -0.27 -12.78
CA GLY A 56 1.03 0.31 -12.60
C GLY A 56 0.50 1.01 -13.84
N THR A 57 -0.81 0.90 -14.05
CA THR A 57 -1.55 1.68 -15.05
C THR A 57 -1.69 3.13 -14.61
N GLU A 58 -2.14 4.01 -15.51
CA GLU A 58 -2.43 5.40 -15.17
C GLU A 58 -3.56 5.52 -14.12
N ALA A 59 -4.52 4.57 -14.11
CA ALA A 59 -5.54 4.50 -13.08
C ALA A 59 -4.93 4.15 -11.70
N ASP A 60 -4.02 3.18 -11.66
CA ASP A 60 -3.32 2.80 -10.43
C ASP A 60 -2.48 3.97 -9.88
N LYS A 61 -1.77 4.68 -10.77
CA LYS A 61 -0.98 5.87 -10.41
C LYS A 61 -1.86 7.00 -9.87
N ALA A 62 -3.03 7.23 -10.48
CA ALA A 62 -3.98 8.24 -10.01
C ALA A 62 -4.55 7.89 -8.62
N LEU A 63 -4.93 6.63 -8.40
CA LEU A 63 -5.39 6.16 -7.09
C LEU A 63 -4.25 6.20 -6.04
N TYR A 64 -3.04 5.83 -6.42
CA TYR A 64 -1.88 5.90 -5.55
C TYR A 64 -1.56 7.34 -5.12
N LYS A 65 -1.60 8.30 -6.05
CA LYS A 65 -1.50 9.73 -5.75
C LYS A 65 -2.59 10.17 -4.77
N ARG A 66 -3.85 9.76 -5.00
CA ARG A 66 -4.99 10.07 -4.13
C ARG A 66 -4.81 9.53 -2.71
N ILE A 67 -4.30 8.31 -2.57
CA ILE A 67 -3.96 7.73 -1.26
C ILE A 67 -2.92 8.57 -0.53
N ILE A 68 -1.85 9.00 -1.21
CA ILE A 68 -0.82 9.86 -0.62
C ILE A 68 -1.38 11.22 -0.22
N GLN A 69 -2.25 11.81 -1.03
CA GLN A 69 -2.93 13.07 -0.71
C GLN A 69 -3.74 12.97 0.60
N HIS A 70 -4.57 11.93 0.75
CA HIS A 70 -5.31 11.68 2.00
C HIS A 70 -4.38 11.38 3.18
N HIS A 71 -3.28 10.67 2.95
CA HIS A 71 -2.30 10.42 4.00
C HIS A 71 -1.61 11.71 4.47
N VAL A 72 -1.25 12.61 3.55
CA VAL A 72 -0.71 13.94 3.88
C VAL A 72 -1.75 14.79 4.63
N GLU A 73 -3.00 14.80 4.17
CA GLU A 73 -4.09 15.51 4.86
C GLU A 73 -4.29 14.96 6.28
N THR A 74 -4.26 13.64 6.46
CA THR A 74 -4.33 12.98 7.77
C THR A 74 -3.23 13.47 8.70
N ASN A 75 -1.98 13.57 8.20
CA ASN A 75 -0.85 14.13 8.94
C ASN A 75 -1.07 15.61 9.29
N GLN A 76 -1.57 16.43 8.37
CA GLN A 76 -1.86 17.85 8.64
C GLN A 76 -2.91 18.00 9.75
N LEU A 77 -3.99 17.23 9.70
CA LEU A 77 -5.03 17.23 10.73
C LEU A 77 -4.49 16.75 12.09
N TYR A 78 -3.66 15.71 12.08
CA TYR A 78 -3.00 15.19 13.28
C TYR A 78 -2.12 16.26 13.94
N PHE A 79 -1.27 16.96 13.17
CA PHE A 79 -0.42 18.03 13.70
C PHE A 79 -1.22 19.26 14.16
N GLN A 80 -2.42 19.47 13.64
CA GLN A 80 -3.35 20.49 14.11
C GLN A 80 -4.15 20.06 15.35
N PHE A 81 -3.91 18.85 15.87
CA PHE A 81 -4.66 18.21 16.95
C PHE A 81 -6.17 18.05 16.64
N ASP A 82 -6.56 18.02 15.36
CA ASP A 82 -7.92 17.68 14.92
C ASP A 82 -8.05 16.15 14.82
N LEU A 83 -8.06 15.48 15.98
CA LEU A 83 -7.94 14.03 16.10
C LEU A 83 -9.16 13.27 15.54
N GLU A 84 -10.35 13.85 15.62
CA GLU A 84 -11.57 13.25 15.08
C GLU A 84 -11.50 13.18 13.55
N ARG A 85 -11.22 14.32 12.89
CA ARG A 85 -11.09 14.35 11.43
C ARG A 85 -9.88 13.58 10.94
N SER A 86 -8.76 13.66 11.65
CA SER A 86 -7.58 12.86 11.34
C SER A 86 -7.90 11.37 11.38
N TYR A 87 -8.66 10.90 12.37
CA TYR A 87 -9.08 9.49 12.42
C TYR A 87 -9.99 9.10 11.26
N SER A 88 -10.92 9.96 10.84
CA SER A 88 -11.76 9.71 9.66
C SER A 88 -10.95 9.66 8.36
N GLU A 89 -10.04 10.59 8.14
CA GLU A 89 -9.17 10.63 6.95
C GLU A 89 -8.16 9.47 6.93
N LEU A 90 -7.69 9.04 8.11
CA LEU A 90 -6.90 7.82 8.25
C LEU A 90 -7.67 6.60 7.74
N LYS A 91 -8.94 6.45 8.13
CA LYS A 91 -9.80 5.35 7.69
C LYS A 91 -10.05 5.39 6.19
N ARG A 92 -10.32 6.57 5.65
CA ARG A 92 -10.47 6.79 4.20
C ARG A 92 -9.22 6.37 3.43
N THR A 93 -8.03 6.74 3.92
CA THR A 93 -6.75 6.30 3.34
C THR A 93 -6.64 4.77 3.34
N GLN A 94 -7.06 4.11 4.43
CA GLN A 94 -7.04 2.65 4.53
C GLN A 94 -8.01 1.98 3.55
N ASP A 95 -9.21 2.54 3.37
CA ASP A 95 -10.19 2.01 2.42
C ASP A 95 -9.66 2.10 0.98
N LEU A 96 -9.06 3.22 0.59
CA LEU A 96 -8.43 3.38 -0.73
C LEU A 96 -7.23 2.44 -0.91
N LEU A 97 -6.42 2.24 0.12
CA LEU A 97 -5.33 1.25 0.09
C LEU A 97 -5.86 -0.16 -0.17
N VAL A 98 -6.97 -0.56 0.48
CA VAL A 98 -7.57 -1.89 0.26
C VAL A 98 -7.95 -2.10 -1.21
N ILE A 99 -8.51 -1.08 -1.86
CA ILE A 99 -8.87 -1.10 -3.28
C ILE A 99 -7.60 -1.32 -4.12
N LEU A 100 -6.61 -0.43 -3.99
CA LEU A 100 -5.39 -0.50 -4.81
C LEU A 100 -4.62 -1.81 -4.62
N TYR A 101 -4.45 -2.28 -3.38
CA TYR A 101 -3.84 -3.58 -3.13
C TYR A 101 -4.60 -4.71 -3.81
N SER A 102 -5.92 -4.73 -3.69
CA SER A 102 -6.76 -5.79 -4.25
C SER A 102 -6.64 -5.86 -5.77
N ASP A 103 -6.68 -4.71 -6.44
CA ASP A 103 -6.61 -4.61 -7.91
C ASP A 103 -5.24 -5.04 -8.44
N LEU A 104 -4.15 -4.60 -7.78
CA LEU A 104 -2.79 -5.00 -8.14
C LEU A 104 -2.55 -6.50 -7.92
N ILE A 105 -3.10 -7.08 -6.86
CA ILE A 105 -2.99 -8.52 -6.60
C ILE A 105 -3.79 -9.32 -7.64
N GLU A 106 -5.01 -8.89 -7.98
CA GLU A 106 -5.87 -9.62 -8.92
C GLU A 106 -5.30 -9.61 -10.34
N SER A 107 -4.87 -8.43 -10.81
CA SER A 107 -4.18 -8.28 -12.09
C SER A 107 -2.87 -9.09 -12.11
N GLY A 108 -2.06 -8.97 -11.05
CA GLY A 108 -0.79 -9.66 -10.95
C GLY A 108 -0.92 -11.19 -10.91
N LYS A 109 -1.91 -11.72 -10.19
CA LYS A 109 -2.25 -13.16 -10.15
C LYS A 109 -2.60 -13.70 -11.53
N LYS A 110 -3.43 -12.97 -12.28
CA LYS A 110 -3.85 -13.37 -13.63
C LYS A 110 -2.63 -13.50 -14.55
N THR A 111 -1.74 -12.52 -14.55
CA THR A 111 -0.51 -12.53 -15.35
C THR A 111 0.40 -13.68 -14.96
N ILE A 112 0.75 -13.81 -13.67
CA ILE A 112 1.68 -14.85 -13.19
C ILE A 112 1.14 -16.24 -13.49
N ARG A 113 -0.16 -16.48 -13.30
CA ARG A 113 -0.76 -17.79 -13.61
C ARG A 113 -0.62 -18.13 -15.09
N SER A 114 -0.86 -17.15 -15.97
CA SER A 114 -0.69 -17.34 -17.42
C SER A 114 0.77 -17.67 -17.77
N GLU A 115 1.72 -16.95 -17.18
CA GLU A 115 3.16 -17.14 -17.42
C GLU A 115 3.64 -18.50 -16.90
N LEU A 116 3.28 -18.88 -15.67
CA LEU A 116 3.60 -20.21 -15.12
C LEU A 116 2.94 -21.34 -15.92
N GLY A 117 1.74 -21.12 -16.46
CA GLY A 117 1.08 -22.08 -17.35
C GLY A 117 1.87 -22.29 -18.64
N PHE A 118 2.30 -21.20 -19.26
CA PHE A 118 3.13 -21.23 -20.47
C PHE A 118 4.50 -21.88 -20.22
N LEU A 119 5.23 -21.43 -19.19
CA LEU A 119 6.55 -21.94 -18.84
C LEU A 119 6.50 -23.39 -18.34
N GLY A 120 5.39 -23.79 -17.72
CA GLY A 120 5.16 -25.17 -17.29
C GLY A 120 5.23 -26.18 -18.42
N TYR A 121 4.82 -25.81 -19.65
CA TYR A 121 4.93 -26.67 -20.82
C TYR A 121 6.39 -27.05 -21.13
N TYR A 122 7.32 -26.11 -21.00
CA TYR A 122 8.75 -26.34 -21.22
C TYR A 122 9.36 -27.13 -20.05
N ALA A 123 9.08 -26.70 -18.82
CA ALA A 123 9.65 -27.30 -17.61
C ALA A 123 9.26 -28.78 -17.40
N ILE A 124 8.02 -29.15 -17.73
CA ILE A 124 7.55 -30.54 -17.57
C ILE A 124 8.22 -31.47 -18.58
N ARG A 125 8.44 -30.99 -19.82
CA ARG A 125 9.06 -31.77 -20.90
C ARG A 125 10.57 -31.89 -20.73
N GLY A 126 11.20 -30.92 -20.06
CA GLY A 126 12.61 -30.96 -19.70
C GLY A 126 12.94 -32.11 -18.74
N THR A 127 14.20 -32.53 -18.74
CA THR A 127 14.72 -33.55 -17.81
C THR A 127 15.32 -32.91 -16.55
N GLU A 128 15.59 -31.61 -16.58
CA GLU A 128 16.28 -30.90 -15.51
C GLU A 128 15.43 -30.70 -14.25
N ALA A 129 16.07 -30.84 -13.09
CA ALA A 129 15.42 -30.70 -11.80
C ALA A 129 15.21 -29.24 -11.37
N LYS A 130 16.17 -28.35 -11.68
CA LYS A 130 16.14 -26.94 -11.24
C LYS A 130 14.91 -26.19 -11.77
N PRO A 131 14.57 -26.24 -13.08
CA PRO A 131 13.40 -25.53 -13.60
C PRO A 131 12.08 -26.13 -13.09
N LYS A 132 11.97 -27.46 -12.98
CA LYS A 132 10.80 -28.10 -12.35
C LYS A 132 10.60 -27.61 -10.92
N LYS A 133 11.70 -27.45 -10.18
CA LYS A 133 11.63 -26.92 -8.82
C LYS A 133 11.18 -25.46 -8.80
N HIS A 134 11.69 -24.61 -9.69
CA HIS A 134 11.22 -23.23 -9.79
C HIS A 134 9.74 -23.14 -10.15
N LEU A 135 9.23 -24.01 -11.03
CA LEU A 135 7.82 -24.09 -11.37
C LEU A 135 6.95 -24.44 -10.14
N GLU A 136 7.33 -25.47 -9.38
CA GLU A 136 6.64 -25.84 -8.13
C GLU A 136 6.60 -24.68 -7.14
N LEU A 137 7.73 -24.01 -6.94
CA LEU A 137 7.84 -22.88 -6.02
C LEU A 137 6.98 -21.71 -6.49
N GLY A 138 6.99 -21.40 -7.79
CA GLY A 138 6.14 -20.38 -8.40
C GLY A 138 4.65 -20.61 -8.11
N TYR A 139 4.14 -21.82 -8.38
CA TYR A 139 2.74 -22.17 -8.09
C TYR A 139 2.42 -22.18 -6.60
N ARG A 140 3.35 -22.65 -5.74
CA ARG A 140 3.17 -22.65 -4.28
C ARG A 140 2.98 -21.24 -3.74
N GLU A 141 3.86 -20.32 -4.12
CA GLU A 141 3.78 -18.92 -3.68
C GLU A 141 2.51 -18.24 -4.22
N LEU A 142 2.14 -18.52 -5.47
CA LEU A 142 0.90 -18.02 -6.06
C LEU A 142 -0.34 -18.49 -5.28
N ALA A 143 -0.43 -19.79 -4.99
CA ALA A 143 -1.53 -20.35 -4.20
C ALA A 143 -1.60 -19.75 -2.79
N SER A 144 -0.44 -19.51 -2.17
CA SER A 144 -0.35 -18.89 -0.84
C SER A 144 -0.81 -17.43 -0.89
N ALA A 145 -0.43 -16.68 -1.93
CA ALA A 145 -0.89 -15.32 -2.16
C ALA A 145 -2.42 -15.26 -2.32
N GLU A 146 -2.99 -16.19 -3.08
CA GLU A 146 -4.43 -16.32 -3.30
C GLU A 146 -5.19 -16.62 -2.01
N GLN A 147 -4.66 -17.53 -1.20
CA GLN A 147 -5.25 -17.83 0.11
C GLN A 147 -5.26 -16.61 1.02
N LYS A 148 -4.17 -15.84 1.08
CA LYS A 148 -4.10 -14.60 1.87
C LYS A 148 -5.11 -13.56 1.39
N LYS A 149 -5.22 -13.38 0.08
CA LYS A 149 -6.23 -12.49 -0.51
C LYS A 149 -7.65 -12.95 -0.19
N LEU A 150 -7.94 -14.24 -0.31
CA LEU A 150 -9.26 -14.79 0.02
C LEU A 150 -9.64 -14.53 1.49
N ILE A 151 -8.69 -14.67 2.43
CA ILE A 151 -8.94 -14.34 3.84
C ILE A 151 -9.17 -12.84 4.01
N ALA A 152 -8.41 -11.99 3.32
CA ALA A 152 -8.58 -10.54 3.35
C ALA A 152 -9.97 -10.11 2.84
N ASP A 153 -10.42 -10.67 1.71
CA ASP A 153 -11.72 -10.37 1.10
C ASP A 153 -12.88 -10.77 2.05
N ASN A 154 -12.74 -11.90 2.74
CA ASN A 154 -13.71 -12.38 3.73
C ASN A 154 -13.58 -11.71 5.11
N THR A 155 -12.56 -10.89 5.34
CA THR A 155 -12.39 -10.16 6.60
C THR A 155 -13.43 -9.03 6.70
N ARG A 156 -14.01 -8.88 7.89
CA ARG A 156 -15.08 -7.90 8.16
C ARG A 156 -14.69 -6.49 7.68
N PRO A 157 -15.60 -5.71 7.07
CA PRO A 157 -15.27 -4.42 6.45
C PRO A 157 -14.54 -3.44 7.38
N TYR A 158 -14.94 -3.36 8.65
CA TYR A 158 -14.39 -2.41 9.63
C TYR A 158 -13.03 -2.81 10.24
N LEU A 159 -12.47 -3.96 9.85
CA LEU A 159 -11.16 -4.44 10.28
C LEU A 159 -10.07 -4.13 9.24
N GLN A 160 -10.04 -2.89 8.73
CA GLN A 160 -9.10 -2.48 7.68
C GLN A 160 -7.63 -2.79 7.99
N PRO A 161 -7.09 -2.58 9.21
CA PRO A 161 -5.68 -2.86 9.48
C PRO A 161 -5.30 -4.33 9.23
N ILE A 162 -6.13 -5.27 9.68
CA ILE A 162 -5.92 -6.71 9.49
C ILE A 162 -6.04 -7.07 8.00
N LYS A 163 -7.04 -6.48 7.32
CA LYS A 163 -7.23 -6.67 5.87
C LYS A 163 -6.01 -6.22 5.09
N LEU A 164 -5.47 -5.04 5.39
CA LEU A 164 -4.28 -4.49 4.74
C LEU A 164 -3.01 -5.31 5.02
N GLU A 165 -2.85 -5.83 6.24
CA GLU A 165 -1.76 -6.74 6.56
C GLU A 165 -1.81 -8.01 5.71
N LEU A 166 -2.98 -8.64 5.59
CA LEU A 166 -3.18 -9.83 4.74
C LEU A 166 -2.96 -9.53 3.26
N LEU A 167 -3.41 -8.37 2.77
CA LEU A 167 -3.18 -7.95 1.39
C LEU A 167 -1.70 -7.66 1.12
N TYR A 168 -0.98 -7.05 2.07
CA TYR A 168 0.46 -6.85 1.97
C TYR A 168 1.21 -8.19 1.93
N GLU A 169 0.85 -9.15 2.78
CA GLU A 169 1.41 -10.50 2.74
C GLU A 169 1.14 -11.20 1.40
N SER A 170 -0.08 -11.05 0.87
CA SER A 170 -0.46 -11.57 -0.44
C SER A 170 0.41 -10.97 -1.55
N LEU A 171 0.59 -9.63 -1.57
CA LEU A 171 1.45 -8.95 -2.54
C LEU A 171 2.90 -9.45 -2.47
N LYS A 172 3.44 -9.64 -1.27
CA LYS A 172 4.80 -10.15 -1.07
C LYS A 172 4.98 -11.56 -1.67
N LEU A 173 4.02 -12.45 -1.40
CA LEU A 173 4.02 -13.81 -1.96
C LEU A 173 3.86 -13.78 -3.49
N LEU A 174 3.05 -12.86 -4.01
CA LEU A 174 2.86 -12.67 -5.45
C LEU A 174 4.17 -12.26 -6.16
N LYS A 175 4.90 -11.31 -5.57
CA LYS A 175 6.25 -10.91 -6.04
C LYS A 175 7.24 -12.08 -5.98
N GLN A 176 7.18 -12.89 -4.91
CA GLN A 176 8.02 -14.08 -4.80
C GLN A 176 7.69 -15.14 -5.87
N SER A 177 6.40 -15.35 -6.17
CA SER A 177 5.97 -16.21 -7.28
C SER A 177 6.51 -15.70 -8.62
N ARG A 178 6.40 -14.39 -8.86
CA ARG A 178 6.90 -13.75 -10.08
C ARG A 178 8.43 -13.81 -10.20
N LYS A 179 9.17 -13.85 -9.09
CA LYS A 179 10.62 -14.11 -9.13
C LYS A 179 10.91 -15.46 -9.81
N TYR A 180 10.15 -16.51 -9.50
CA TYR A 180 10.33 -17.80 -10.18
C TYR A 180 9.90 -17.78 -11.65
N VAL A 181 8.92 -16.95 -12.02
CA VAL A 181 8.61 -16.69 -13.43
C VAL A 181 9.82 -16.10 -14.16
N VAL A 182 10.51 -15.12 -13.57
CA VAL A 182 11.73 -14.53 -14.16
C VAL A 182 12.80 -15.59 -14.36
N LEU A 183 13.10 -16.39 -13.32
CA LEU A 183 14.12 -17.45 -13.40
C LEU A 183 13.79 -18.49 -14.48
N LEU A 184 12.54 -18.93 -14.56
CA LEU A 184 12.08 -19.85 -15.61
C LEU A 184 12.13 -19.21 -17.01
N SER A 185 11.83 -17.92 -17.11
CA SER A 185 11.91 -17.19 -18.37
C SER A 185 13.36 -17.07 -18.84
N MET A 186 14.30 -16.84 -17.92
CA MET A 186 15.72 -16.86 -18.25
C MET A 186 16.18 -18.24 -18.73
N GLU A 187 15.67 -19.32 -18.14
CA GLU A 187 16.03 -20.67 -18.58
C GLU A 187 15.54 -20.97 -20.01
N TYR A 188 14.29 -20.60 -20.32
CA TYR A 188 13.61 -21.08 -21.54
C TYR A 188 13.45 -20.05 -22.65
N LEU A 189 13.49 -18.76 -22.31
CA LEU A 189 13.17 -17.67 -23.21
C LEU A 189 14.35 -16.70 -23.40
N SER A 190 15.53 -17.01 -22.84
CA SER A 190 16.73 -16.21 -23.10
C SER A 190 17.20 -16.34 -24.55
N ASP A 191 17.67 -15.22 -25.09
CA ASP A 191 18.34 -15.12 -26.38
C ASP A 191 19.72 -15.82 -26.33
N PHE A 192 20.34 -15.89 -25.15
CA PHE A 192 21.63 -16.55 -24.90
C PHE A 192 21.59 -17.41 -23.63
N PRO A 193 22.40 -18.49 -23.53
CA PRO A 193 22.46 -19.29 -22.31
C PRO A 193 22.83 -18.45 -21.07
N PRO A 194 22.00 -18.44 -20.01
CA PRO A 194 22.29 -17.69 -18.79
C PRO A 194 23.45 -18.32 -18.01
N ASP A 195 24.13 -17.51 -17.20
CA ASP A 195 25.16 -18.00 -16.28
C ASP A 195 24.50 -18.69 -15.07
N PRO A 196 24.76 -19.99 -14.83
CA PRO A 196 24.09 -20.77 -13.79
C PRO A 196 24.38 -20.34 -12.34
N GLU A 197 25.40 -19.51 -12.10
CA GLU A 197 25.84 -19.13 -10.74
C GLU A 197 25.25 -17.83 -10.20
N SER A 198 24.43 -17.12 -10.99
CA SER A 198 23.91 -15.79 -10.64
C SER A 198 22.55 -15.85 -9.92
N ASP A 199 22.59 -15.88 -8.58
CA ASP A 199 21.36 -15.99 -7.76
C ASP A 199 20.98 -14.70 -7.00
N ASP A 200 21.87 -13.71 -6.95
CA ASP A 200 21.66 -12.44 -6.25
C ASP A 200 20.98 -11.38 -7.13
N PHE A 201 20.57 -10.27 -6.54
CA PHE A 201 19.83 -9.22 -7.26
C PHE A 201 20.64 -8.69 -8.46
N LEU A 202 21.93 -8.39 -8.26
CA LEU A 202 22.77 -7.81 -9.31
C LEU A 202 23.13 -8.85 -10.38
N GLY A 203 23.42 -10.09 -9.99
CA GLY A 203 23.68 -11.19 -10.91
C GLY A 203 22.49 -11.43 -11.85
N ILE A 204 21.29 -11.58 -11.30
CA ILE A 204 20.08 -11.76 -12.11
C ILE A 204 19.83 -10.54 -13.00
N LEU A 205 20.05 -9.31 -12.51
CA LEU A 205 19.89 -8.10 -13.32
C LEU A 205 20.88 -8.05 -14.49
N ASN A 206 22.14 -8.42 -14.24
CA ASN A 206 23.17 -8.49 -15.28
C ASN A 206 22.81 -9.53 -16.33
N GLU A 207 22.31 -10.69 -15.90
CA GLU A 207 21.85 -11.73 -16.81
C GLU A 207 20.61 -11.31 -17.59
N ILE A 208 19.65 -10.59 -17.00
CA ILE A 208 18.53 -10.00 -17.74
C ILE A 208 19.06 -9.07 -18.84
N ASN A 209 20.04 -8.22 -18.53
CA ASN A 209 20.61 -7.30 -19.51
C ASN A 209 21.40 -8.01 -20.63
N ARG A 210 22.03 -9.15 -20.31
CA ARG A 210 22.88 -9.92 -21.23
C ARG A 210 22.09 -10.91 -22.08
N ALA A 211 21.28 -11.74 -21.42
CA ALA A 211 20.64 -12.93 -21.98
C ALA A 211 19.19 -12.69 -22.43
N MET A 212 18.49 -11.71 -21.86
CA MET A 212 17.10 -11.36 -22.21
C MET A 212 17.03 -10.07 -23.04
N PHE A 213 18.02 -9.81 -23.90
CA PHE A 213 18.22 -8.52 -24.57
C PHE A 213 16.94 -7.98 -25.25
N SER A 214 16.19 -8.85 -25.93
CA SER A 214 14.96 -8.49 -26.64
C SER A 214 13.84 -7.98 -25.72
N ARG A 215 13.83 -8.38 -24.45
CA ARG A 215 12.80 -8.06 -23.44
C ARG A 215 13.39 -7.49 -22.15
N LYS A 216 14.61 -6.94 -22.21
CA LYS A 216 15.39 -6.55 -21.03
C LYS A 216 14.64 -5.58 -20.13
N ASP A 217 13.95 -4.58 -20.71
CA ASP A 217 13.30 -3.52 -19.93
C ASP A 217 12.09 -4.05 -19.18
N GLU A 218 11.36 -4.99 -19.78
CA GLU A 218 10.22 -5.68 -19.17
C GLU A 218 10.69 -6.51 -17.97
N PHE A 219 11.66 -7.40 -18.17
CA PHE A 219 12.16 -8.27 -17.11
C PHE A 219 12.91 -7.50 -16.02
N ALA A 220 13.62 -6.42 -16.38
CA ALA A 220 14.27 -5.57 -15.40
C ALA A 220 13.24 -4.86 -14.50
N ARG A 221 12.17 -4.30 -15.07
CA ARG A 221 11.07 -3.71 -14.28
C ARG A 221 10.44 -4.72 -13.32
N ILE A 222 10.19 -5.94 -13.79
CA ILE A 222 9.66 -7.03 -12.97
C ILE A 222 10.65 -7.40 -11.85
N HIS A 223 11.94 -7.53 -12.17
CA HIS A 223 12.97 -7.90 -11.20
C HIS A 223 13.17 -6.85 -10.10
N PHE A 224 13.18 -5.56 -10.48
CA PHE A 224 13.17 -4.45 -9.53
C PHE A 224 11.90 -4.48 -8.66
N ASP A 225 10.73 -4.70 -9.27
CA ASP A 225 9.47 -4.75 -8.55
C ASP A 225 9.42 -5.90 -7.53
N ASN A 226 9.94 -7.08 -7.89
CA ASN A 226 9.99 -8.25 -7.01
C ASN A 226 10.82 -8.01 -5.74
N HIS A 227 11.76 -7.05 -5.78
CA HIS A 227 12.61 -6.65 -4.67
C HIS A 227 12.17 -5.32 -4.02
N PHE A 228 10.97 -4.83 -4.33
CA PHE A 228 10.42 -3.57 -3.82
C PHE A 228 11.28 -2.34 -4.19
N HIS A 229 11.88 -2.35 -5.38
CA HIS A 229 12.68 -1.24 -5.90
C HIS A 229 11.98 -0.57 -7.08
N ALA A 230 12.05 0.78 -7.14
CA ALA A 230 11.61 1.53 -8.30
C ALA A 230 12.65 1.40 -9.42
N TYR A 231 12.20 1.05 -10.62
CA TYR A 231 13.02 1.03 -11.82
C TYR A 231 13.23 2.47 -12.31
N SER A 232 14.42 2.78 -12.84
CA SER A 232 14.79 4.12 -13.36
C SER A 232 14.74 5.30 -12.37
N GLY A 233 14.62 5.05 -11.06
CA GLY A 233 14.67 6.10 -10.03
C GLY A 233 13.41 6.96 -9.90
N GLU A 234 12.34 6.66 -10.66
CA GLU A 234 11.06 7.34 -10.52
C GLU A 234 10.35 6.84 -9.24
N ASN A 235 10.59 7.53 -8.13
CA ASN A 235 9.92 7.27 -6.87
C ASN A 235 8.64 8.10 -6.79
N LEU A 236 7.50 7.49 -7.16
CA LEU A 236 6.20 8.16 -7.13
C LEU A 236 5.80 8.57 -5.71
N TYR A 237 6.18 7.79 -4.69
CA TYR A 237 5.93 8.14 -3.30
C TYR A 237 6.56 9.49 -2.94
N ASP A 238 7.88 9.64 -3.17
CA ASP A 238 8.59 10.88 -2.82
C ASP A 238 8.04 12.07 -3.61
N THR A 239 7.75 11.85 -4.91
CA THR A 239 7.20 12.87 -5.80
C THR A 239 5.87 13.41 -5.29
N TYR A 240 4.92 12.52 -5.00
CA TYR A 240 3.59 12.92 -4.52
C TYR A 240 3.60 13.37 -3.06
N TRP A 241 4.54 12.91 -2.24
CA TRP A 241 4.69 13.38 -0.87
C TRP A 241 5.21 14.83 -0.82
N GLN A 242 6.19 15.16 -1.66
CA GLN A 242 6.78 16.51 -1.72
C GLN A 242 5.82 17.54 -2.32
N ALA A 243 5.09 17.15 -3.37
CA ALA A 243 4.14 18.03 -4.07
C ALA A 243 2.76 17.36 -4.18
N PRO A 244 2.00 17.25 -3.08
CA PRO A 244 0.77 16.47 -3.04
C PRO A 244 -0.40 17.10 -3.81
N ALA A 245 -0.39 18.41 -4.09
CA ALA A 245 -1.52 19.11 -4.75
C ALA A 245 -2.88 18.82 -4.08
N LEU A 246 -2.99 19.08 -2.77
CA LEU A 246 -4.15 18.72 -1.94
C LEU A 246 -5.47 19.39 -2.39
N GLU A 247 -5.42 20.43 -3.19
CA GLU A 247 -6.58 21.02 -3.87
C GLU A 247 -7.30 20.02 -4.79
N GLU A 248 -6.61 18.99 -5.29
CA GLU A 248 -7.22 17.94 -6.11
C GLU A 248 -8.22 17.08 -5.31
N LEU A 249 -8.07 17.00 -3.98
CA LEU A 249 -9.01 16.30 -3.10
C LEU A 249 -10.41 16.93 -3.14
N GLU A 250 -10.52 18.22 -3.47
CA GLU A 250 -11.81 18.92 -3.60
C GLU A 250 -12.62 18.43 -4.82
N LYS A 251 -12.00 17.64 -5.70
CA LYS A 251 -12.64 16.98 -6.84
C LYS A 251 -12.73 15.47 -6.60
N PRO A 252 -13.82 14.81 -7.03
CA PRO A 252 -13.92 13.36 -6.92
C PRO A 252 -12.91 12.67 -7.83
N LEU A 253 -12.45 11.48 -7.44
CA LEU A 253 -11.73 10.54 -8.30
C LEU A 253 -12.71 9.47 -8.79
N GLY A 254 -13.46 9.81 -9.84
CA GLY A 254 -14.52 8.95 -10.37
C GLY A 254 -15.54 8.56 -9.29
N GLU A 255 -15.90 7.29 -9.25
CA GLU A 255 -16.78 6.71 -8.22
C GLU A 255 -16.00 6.14 -7.02
N ILE A 256 -14.66 6.13 -7.09
CA ILE A 256 -13.77 5.48 -6.11
C ILE A 256 -13.64 6.35 -4.86
N ASP A 257 -13.48 7.66 -5.05
CA ASP A 257 -13.27 8.61 -3.96
C ASP A 257 -14.10 9.89 -4.20
N SER A 258 -14.97 10.23 -3.25
CA SER A 258 -15.85 11.40 -3.37
C SER A 258 -15.10 12.72 -3.15
N ALA A 259 -15.68 13.85 -3.55
CA ALA A 259 -15.07 15.15 -3.27
C ALA A 259 -14.88 15.36 -1.75
N TYR A 260 -13.66 15.70 -1.34
CA TYR A 260 -13.33 15.99 0.06
C TYR A 260 -13.46 17.49 0.33
N LEU A 261 -14.33 17.83 1.29
CA LEU A 261 -14.56 19.21 1.70
C LEU A 261 -13.46 19.66 2.67
N ARG A 262 -12.44 20.32 2.12
CA ARG A 262 -11.37 20.92 2.92
C ARG A 262 -11.88 22.16 3.64
N ALA A 263 -11.92 22.13 4.96
CA ALA A 263 -12.19 23.31 5.77
C ALA A 263 -10.97 24.25 5.71
N ARG A 264 -10.88 25.09 4.67
CA ARG A 264 -9.85 26.13 4.60
C ARG A 264 -10.06 27.10 5.75
N ARG A 265 -9.24 27.03 6.80
CA ARG A 265 -9.14 28.14 7.75
C ARG A 265 -8.67 29.34 6.94
N LYS A 266 -9.58 30.28 6.66
CA LYS A 266 -9.18 31.61 6.19
C LYS A 266 -8.27 32.15 7.28
N ALA A 267 -6.96 32.15 7.04
CA ALA A 267 -6.04 32.88 7.88
C ALA A 267 -6.54 34.32 7.89
N LYS A 268 -7.11 34.77 9.00
CA LYS A 268 -7.31 36.19 9.23
C LYS A 268 -5.90 36.78 9.23
N ARG A 269 -5.55 37.45 8.14
CA ARG A 269 -4.41 38.37 8.10
C ARG A 269 -4.71 39.54 9.02
#